data_AF-A0A2P8WL15-F1
#
_entry.id   AF-A0A2P8WL15-F1
#
_cell.length_a   1.000
_cell.length_b   1.000
_cell.length_c   1.000
_cell.angle_alpha   90.00
_cell.angle_beta   90.00
_cell.angle_gamma   90.00
#
_symmetry.space_group_name_H-M   'P 1'
#
loop_
_entity.id
_entity.type
_entity.pdbx_description
1 polymer ?
#
loop_
_entity_poly.entity_id
_entity_poly.type
_entity_poly.pdbx_seq_one_letter_code
_entity_poly.pdbx_strand_id
1 'polypeptide(L)'
;MPHPNGNRAFRSCALVGIALGALVGAMALTNPSRMAYEQYATRRLSNYLSRNVCTDLPAGFGNLLRQQCNQLLEANQNTLRTVIQGNTQVQNFVLFSIYRTQLTVPNLEVLPAYQVETLGIFNQFFTYKAIEIAAAP
;
A
#
# COMPACT_ATOMS: atom_id res chain seq x y z
N MET A 1 -20.40 -44.94 -34.09
CA MET A 1 -19.67 -43.76 -33.57
C MET A 1 -20.68 -42.88 -32.83
N PRO A 2 -20.54 -42.61 -31.53
CA PRO A 2 -21.52 -41.81 -30.80
C PRO A 2 -21.26 -40.31 -31.05
N HIS A 3 -22.24 -39.59 -31.58
CA HIS A 3 -22.21 -38.13 -31.67
C HIS A 3 -22.41 -37.53 -30.27
N PRO A 4 -21.49 -36.71 -29.74
CA PRO A 4 -21.70 -36.02 -28.47
C PRO A 4 -22.82 -34.98 -28.62
N ASN A 5 -23.82 -35.04 -27.72
CA ASN A 5 -24.95 -34.12 -27.68
C ASN A 5 -24.48 -32.67 -27.39
N GLY A 6 -24.57 -31.78 -28.39
CA GLY A 6 -24.14 -30.38 -28.31
C GLY A 6 -24.76 -29.58 -27.16
N ASN A 7 -25.97 -29.94 -26.72
CA ASN A 7 -26.64 -29.31 -25.57
C ASN A 7 -25.94 -29.60 -24.22
N ARG A 8 -25.24 -30.73 -24.07
CA ARG A 8 -24.50 -31.03 -22.82
C ARG A 8 -23.19 -30.26 -22.78
N ALA A 9 -22.47 -30.20 -23.91
CA ALA A 9 -21.22 -29.46 -24.03
C ALA A 9 -21.45 -27.94 -23.82
N PHE A 10 -22.49 -27.37 -24.42
CA PHE A 10 -22.83 -25.96 -24.26
C PHE A 10 -23.19 -25.59 -22.82
N ARG A 11 -23.98 -26.43 -22.13
CA ARG A 11 -24.33 -26.24 -20.71
C ARG A 11 -23.10 -26.34 -19.79
N SER A 12 -22.19 -27.27 -20.05
CA SER A 12 -20.95 -27.39 -19.28
C SER A 12 -20.04 -26.18 -19.45
N CYS A 13 -19.87 -25.68 -20.69
CA CYS A 13 -19.08 -24.46 -20.95
C CYS A 13 -19.71 -23.22 -20.28
N ALA A 14 -21.04 -23.10 -20.32
CA ALA A 14 -21.75 -22.00 -19.65
C ALA A 14 -21.57 -22.03 -18.12
N LEU A 15 -21.64 -23.21 -17.49
CA LEU A 15 -21.42 -23.36 -16.05
C LEU A 15 -19.99 -23.02 -15.63
N VAL A 16 -18.99 -23.45 -16.40
CA VAL A 16 -17.58 -23.10 -16.16
C VAL A 16 -17.36 -21.59 -16.31
N GLY A 17 -17.94 -20.98 -17.34
CA GLY A 17 -17.86 -19.53 -17.53
C GLY A 17 -18.48 -18.73 -16.37
N ILE A 18 -19.65 -19.14 -15.87
CA ILE A 18 -20.29 -18.52 -14.71
C ILE A 18 -19.43 -18.67 -13.45
N ALA A 19 -18.90 -19.86 -13.19
CA ALA A 19 -18.06 -20.12 -12.03
C ALA A 19 -16.77 -19.27 -12.05
N LEU A 20 -16.11 -19.16 -13.21
CA LEU A 20 -14.93 -18.31 -13.38
C LEU A 20 -15.26 -16.83 -13.26
N GLY A 21 -16.37 -16.38 -13.86
CA GLY A 21 -16.83 -15.00 -13.73
C GLY A 21 -17.17 -14.62 -12.29
N ALA A 22 -17.83 -15.51 -11.54
CA ALA A 22 -18.12 -15.31 -10.13
C ALA A 22 -16.84 -15.25 -9.29
N LEU A 23 -15.84 -16.09 -9.58
CA LEU A 23 -14.55 -16.06 -8.91
C LEU A 23 -13.82 -14.74 -9.16
N VAL A 24 -13.74 -14.29 -10.41
CA VAL A 24 -13.14 -12.99 -10.78
C VAL A 24 -13.88 -11.83 -10.13
N GLY A 25 -15.21 -11.86 -10.11
CA GLY A 25 -16.03 -10.85 -9.44
C GLY A 25 -15.79 -10.80 -7.92
N ALA A 26 -15.73 -11.96 -7.26
CA ALA A 26 -15.42 -12.03 -5.83
C ALA A 26 -14.02 -11.50 -5.52
N MET A 27 -13.04 -11.84 -6.36
CA MET A 27 -11.67 -11.32 -6.26
C MET A 27 -11.62 -9.79 -6.43
N ALA A 28 -12.34 -9.25 -7.40
CA ALA A 28 -12.42 -7.79 -7.60
C ALA A 28 -13.03 -7.06 -6.40
N LEU A 29 -14.07 -7.65 -5.78
CA LEU A 29 -14.73 -7.09 -4.59
C LEU A 29 -13.84 -7.13 -3.34
N THR A 30 -12.83 -8.00 -3.29
CA THR A 30 -11.89 -8.10 -2.16
C THR A 30 -10.65 -7.22 -2.32
N ASN A 31 -10.58 -6.39 -3.38
CA ASN A 31 -9.48 -5.45 -3.54
C ASN A 31 -9.54 -4.39 -2.41
N PRO A 32 -8.47 -4.20 -1.60
CA PRO A 32 -8.56 -3.36 -0.42
C PRO A 32 -8.81 -1.90 -0.78
N SER A 33 -9.56 -1.20 0.09
CA SER A 33 -9.90 0.21 -0.12
C SER A 33 -8.69 1.14 0.05
N ARG A 34 -8.76 2.32 -0.58
CA ARG A 34 -7.77 3.40 -0.37
C ARG A 34 -7.62 3.76 1.11
N MET A 35 -8.73 3.80 1.86
CA MET A 35 -8.73 4.09 3.29
C MET A 35 -7.94 3.03 4.08
N ALA A 36 -8.02 1.75 3.69
CA ALA A 36 -7.24 0.67 4.28
C ALA A 36 -5.74 0.81 3.94
N TYR A 37 -5.42 1.24 2.71
CA TYR A 37 -4.04 1.51 2.30
C TYR A 37 -3.43 2.64 3.11
N GLU A 38 -4.13 3.75 3.28
CA GLU A 38 -3.65 4.89 4.07
C GLU A 38 -3.32 4.48 5.50
N GLN A 39 -4.15 3.64 6.14
CA GLN A 39 -3.85 3.10 7.47
C GLN A 39 -2.60 2.21 7.47
N TYR A 40 -2.49 1.31 6.48
CA TYR A 40 -1.34 0.44 6.32
C TYR A 40 -0.04 1.24 6.13
N ALA A 41 -0.04 2.19 5.21
CA ALA A 41 1.10 3.02 4.88
C ALA A 41 1.49 3.92 6.06
N THR A 42 0.52 4.47 6.80
CA THR A 42 0.78 5.29 8.00
C THR A 42 1.52 4.46 9.05
N ARG A 43 1.02 3.26 9.36
CA ARG A 43 1.69 2.35 10.29
C ARG A 43 3.10 1.97 9.83
N ARG A 44 3.29 1.67 8.54
CA ARG A 44 4.61 1.33 8.00
C ARG A 44 5.58 2.52 8.09
N LEU A 45 5.13 3.72 7.76
CA LEU A 45 5.92 4.94 7.85
C LEU A 45 6.30 5.25 9.30
N SER A 46 5.35 5.22 10.24
CA SER A 46 5.64 5.44 11.67
C SER A 46 6.63 4.41 12.22
N ASN A 47 6.47 3.14 11.85
CA ASN A 47 7.41 2.09 12.25
C ASN A 47 8.81 2.31 11.67
N TYR A 48 8.90 2.76 10.42
CA TYR A 48 10.18 3.07 9.78
C TYR A 48 10.87 4.24 10.50
N LEU A 49 10.15 5.34 10.74
CA LEU A 49 10.68 6.51 11.44
C LEU A 49 11.09 6.18 12.87
N SER A 50 10.27 5.42 13.61
CA SER A 50 10.61 5.01 14.97
C SER A 50 11.91 4.20 15.02
N ARG A 51 12.08 3.21 14.11
CA ARG A 51 13.21 2.28 14.12
C ARG A 51 14.49 2.83 13.51
N ASN A 52 14.42 3.69 12.50
CA ASN A 52 15.60 4.13 11.74
C ASN A 52 15.90 5.63 11.90
N VAL A 53 14.94 6.43 12.36
CA VAL A 53 15.14 7.88 12.53
C VAL A 53 15.20 8.24 14.01
N CYS A 54 14.17 7.89 14.78
CA CYS A 54 14.15 8.20 16.22
C CYS A 54 15.18 7.39 17.02
N THR A 55 15.51 6.17 16.58
CA THR A 55 16.45 5.29 17.29
C THR A 55 17.90 5.64 16.95
N ASP A 56 18.19 5.92 15.67
CA ASP A 56 19.54 6.25 15.16
C ASP A 56 19.95 7.72 15.37
N LEU A 57 19.23 8.46 16.23
CA LEU A 57 19.68 9.78 16.67
C LEU A 57 21.09 9.70 17.27
N PRO A 58 21.97 10.68 16.99
CA PRO A 58 23.36 10.68 17.44
C PRO A 58 23.44 10.47 18.96
N ALA A 59 24.49 9.80 19.46
CA ALA A 59 24.60 9.42 20.87
C ALA A 59 24.54 10.59 21.88
N GLY A 60 24.76 11.83 21.43
CA GLY A 60 24.57 13.05 22.24
C GLY A 60 23.09 13.40 22.50
N PHE A 61 22.16 12.86 21.71
CA PHE A 61 20.72 12.96 21.93
C PHE A 61 20.28 11.83 22.88
N GLY A 62 20.12 12.15 24.16
CA GLY A 62 19.76 11.17 25.20
C GLY A 62 18.40 10.49 24.99
N ASN A 63 18.11 9.47 25.80
CA ASN A 63 16.87 8.67 25.73
C ASN A 63 15.58 9.50 25.77
N LEU A 64 15.60 10.68 26.40
CA LEU A 64 14.47 11.60 26.45
C LEU A 64 14.05 12.09 25.04
N LEU A 65 15.03 12.42 24.19
CA LEU A 65 14.77 12.90 22.83
C LEU A 65 14.24 11.78 21.92
N ARG A 66 14.73 10.55 22.12
CA ARG A 66 14.19 9.36 21.46
C ARG A 66 12.72 9.11 21.83
N GLN A 67 12.38 9.24 23.11
CA GLN A 67 11.00 9.10 23.60
C GLN A 67 10.09 10.20 23.04
N GLN A 68 10.54 11.46 23.04
CA GLN A 68 9.78 12.57 22.47
C GLN A 68 9.54 12.40 20.97
N CYS A 69 10.54 11.92 20.23
CA CYS A 69 10.39 11.60 18.81
C CYS A 69 9.29 10.55 18.58
N ASN A 70 9.30 9.44 19.34
CA ASN A 70 8.27 8.42 19.23
C ASN A 70 6.88 8.94 19.63
N GLN A 71 6.79 9.70 20.71
CA GLN A 71 5.53 10.32 21.13
C GLN A 71 4.98 11.28 20.06
N LEU A 72 5.85 12.02 19.37
CA LEU A 72 5.45 12.89 18.28
C LEU A 72 4.87 12.08 17.11
N LEU A 73 5.49 10.97 16.73
CA LEU A 73 4.98 10.08 15.69
C LEU A 73 3.61 9.48 16.04
N GLU A 74 3.41 9.10 17.31
CA GLU A 74 2.15 8.57 17.81
C GLU A 74 1.05 9.65 17.88
N ALA A 75 1.38 10.86 18.33
CA ALA A 75 0.44 11.97 18.39
C ALA A 75 0.00 12.48 17.01
N ASN A 76 0.86 12.30 15.99
CA ASN A 76 0.65 12.85 14.64
C ASN A 76 0.25 11.80 13.59
N GLN A 77 -0.34 10.67 13.99
CA GLN A 77 -0.82 9.63 13.05
C GLN A 77 -1.76 10.21 11.97
N ASN A 78 -2.63 11.15 12.33
CA ASN A 78 -3.53 11.80 11.38
C ASN A 78 -2.78 12.65 10.35
N THR A 79 -1.78 13.42 10.80
CA THR A 79 -0.93 14.23 9.91
C THR A 79 -0.17 13.34 8.93
N LEU A 80 0.44 12.25 9.42
CA LEU A 80 1.12 11.26 8.57
C LEU A 80 0.16 10.65 7.54
N ARG A 81 -1.07 10.34 7.96
CA ARG A 81 -2.12 9.85 7.06
C ARG A 81 -2.47 10.86 5.97
N THR A 82 -2.62 12.14 6.32
CA THR A 82 -2.91 13.21 5.35
C THR A 82 -1.77 13.38 4.35
N VAL A 83 -0.51 13.31 4.80
CA VAL A 83 0.66 13.32 3.92
C VAL A 83 0.62 12.15 2.95
N ILE A 84 0.36 10.93 3.44
CA ILE A 84 0.22 9.76 2.57
C ILE A 84 -0.92 9.97 1.58
N GLN A 85 -2.11 10.34 2.05
CA GLN A 85 -3.29 10.53 1.20
C GLN A 85 -3.03 11.54 0.08
N GLY A 86 -2.39 12.67 0.39
CA GLY A 86 -2.07 13.72 -0.58
C GLY A 86 -1.00 13.32 -1.60
N ASN A 87 -0.12 12.38 -1.24
CA ASN A 87 1.00 11.97 -2.08
C ASN A 87 0.89 10.54 -2.64
N THR A 88 -0.27 9.88 -2.46
CA THR A 88 -0.54 8.55 -3.03
C THR A 88 -1.35 8.66 -4.33
N GLN A 89 -0.82 8.09 -5.40
CA GLN A 89 -1.55 7.78 -6.62
C GLN A 89 -1.97 6.31 -6.65
N VAL A 90 -3.18 6.03 -7.13
CA VAL A 90 -3.76 4.67 -7.17
C VAL A 90 -4.07 4.28 -8.60
N GLN A 91 -3.63 3.10 -9.01
CA GLN A 91 -3.96 2.47 -10.29
C GLN A 91 -4.75 1.20 -10.01
N ASN A 92 -6.02 1.19 -10.39
CA ASN A 92 -6.92 0.05 -10.16
C ASN A 92 -6.92 -0.88 -11.36
N PHE A 93 -6.73 -2.17 -11.10
CA PHE A 93 -6.92 -3.26 -12.05
C PHE A 93 -8.06 -4.16 -11.56
N VAL A 94 -8.50 -5.08 -12.42
CA VAL A 94 -9.64 -5.97 -12.11
C VAL A 94 -9.39 -6.79 -10.85
N LEU A 95 -8.17 -7.26 -10.62
CA LEU A 95 -7.84 -8.18 -9.52
C LEU A 95 -7.00 -7.55 -8.41
N PHE A 96 -6.39 -6.39 -8.67
CA PHE A 96 -5.43 -5.77 -7.75
C PHE A 96 -5.35 -4.26 -7.99
N SER A 97 -4.71 -3.55 -7.08
CA SER A 97 -4.37 -2.13 -7.26
C SER A 97 -2.90 -1.88 -6.98
N ILE A 98 -2.31 -0.91 -7.67
CA ILE A 98 -0.96 -0.42 -7.39
C ILE A 98 -1.08 0.95 -6.74
N TYR A 99 -0.49 1.08 -5.57
CA TYR A 99 -0.40 2.32 -4.80
C TYR A 99 1.03 2.85 -4.90
N ARG A 100 1.19 4.06 -5.43
CA ARG A 100 2.47 4.74 -5.53
C ARG A 100 2.43 5.97 -4.62
N THR A 101 3.24 5.95 -3.58
CA THR A 101 3.32 7.04 -2.60
C THR A 101 4.66 7.73 -2.69
N GLN A 102 4.63 9.04 -2.88
CA GLN A 102 5.83 9.88 -2.82
C GLN A 102 5.94 10.43 -1.40
N LEU A 103 7.07 10.20 -0.75
CA LEU A 103 7.35 10.68 0.59
C LEU A 103 8.45 11.73 0.48
N THR A 104 8.05 12.98 0.61
CA THR A 104 8.94 14.14 0.68
C THR A 104 8.69 14.82 2.01
N VAL A 105 9.77 15.30 2.65
CA VAL A 105 9.65 16.11 3.86
C VAL A 105 9.76 17.57 3.43
N PRO A 106 8.63 18.31 3.30
CA PRO A 106 8.69 19.71 2.91
C PRO A 106 9.51 20.50 3.93
N ASN A 107 10.39 21.37 3.42
CA ASN A 107 11.28 22.26 4.18
C ASN A 107 12.49 21.62 4.86
N LEU A 108 12.80 20.34 4.60
CA LEU A 108 14.06 19.72 5.01
C LEU A 108 14.79 19.13 3.79
N GLU A 109 15.53 19.99 3.08
CA GLU A 109 16.31 19.63 1.88
C GLU A 109 17.40 18.57 2.15
N VAL A 110 17.79 18.40 3.42
CA VAL A 110 18.72 17.36 3.88
C VAL A 110 18.10 15.95 3.89
N LEU A 111 16.78 15.81 3.78
CA LEU A 111 16.12 14.51 3.80
C LEU A 111 15.83 14.01 2.38
N PRO A 112 16.23 12.76 2.05
CA PRO A 112 15.97 12.20 0.75
C PRO A 112 14.47 12.01 0.49
N ALA A 113 14.06 12.26 -0.75
CA ALA A 113 12.72 11.95 -1.21
C ALA A 113 12.63 10.45 -1.53
N TYR A 114 11.51 9.82 -1.20
CA TYR A 114 11.29 8.40 -1.48
C TYR A 114 10.06 8.17 -2.35
N GLN A 115 10.15 7.21 -3.25
CA GLN A 115 9.00 6.64 -3.93
C GLN A 115 8.79 5.21 -3.46
N VAL A 116 7.61 4.96 -2.90
CA VAL A 116 7.18 3.65 -2.41
C VAL A 116 6.08 3.12 -3.31
N GLU A 117 6.19 1.86 -3.73
CA GLU A 117 5.14 1.16 -4.47
C GLU A 117 4.65 -0.06 -3.68
N THR A 118 3.32 -0.16 -3.58
CA THR A 118 2.62 -1.22 -2.85
C THR A 118 1.56 -1.85 -3.74
N LEU A 119 1.58 -3.17 -3.82
CA LEU A 119 0.50 -3.98 -4.41
C LEU A 119 -0.60 -4.20 -3.38
N GLY A 120 -1.82 -3.81 -3.70
CA GLY A 120 -3.03 -4.21 -2.97
C GLY A 120 -3.73 -5.34 -3.70
N ILE A 121 -3.94 -6.48 -3.04
CA ILE A 121 -4.60 -7.65 -3.62
C ILE A 121 -5.24 -8.47 -2.50
N PHE A 122 -6.46 -8.99 -2.70
CA PHE A 122 -7.16 -9.86 -1.73
C PHE A 122 -7.15 -9.33 -0.28
N ASN A 123 -7.49 -8.05 -0.11
CA ASN A 123 -7.48 -7.33 1.16
C ASN A 123 -6.11 -7.28 1.88
N GLN A 124 -5.02 -7.52 1.16
CA GLN A 124 -3.64 -7.49 1.64
C GLN A 124 -2.82 -6.42 0.91
N PHE A 125 -1.74 -5.96 1.55
CA PHE A 125 -0.82 -4.98 1.01
C PHE A 125 0.62 -5.48 1.04
N PHE A 126 1.30 -5.39 -0.09
CA PHE A 126 2.69 -5.80 -0.27
C PHE A 126 3.51 -4.67 -0.86
N THR A 127 4.31 -4.00 -0.03
CA THR A 127 5.31 -3.04 -0.52
C THR A 127 6.47 -3.80 -1.13
N TYR A 128 6.67 -3.66 -2.44
CA TYR A 128 7.71 -4.36 -3.19
C TYR A 128 8.82 -3.42 -3.68
N LYS A 129 8.61 -2.10 -3.62
CA LYS A 129 9.59 -1.09 -4.02
C LYS A 129 9.59 0.07 -3.04
N ALA A 130 10.78 0.46 -2.63
CA ALA A 130 11.05 1.71 -1.93
C ALA A 130 12.40 2.21 -2.43
N ILE A 131 12.38 3.26 -3.25
CA ILE A 131 13.60 3.83 -3.83
C ILE A 131 13.72 5.29 -3.44
N GLU A 132 14.94 5.71 -3.18
CA GLU A 132 15.28 7.11 -3.09
C GLU A 132 15.17 7.75 -4.47
N ILE A 133 14.61 8.95 -4.51
CA ILE A 133 14.46 9.76 -5.71
C ILE A 133 15.04 11.14 -5.43
N ALA A 134 15.49 11.83 -6.47
CA ALA A 134 15.89 13.22 -6.34
C ALA A 134 14.71 14.03 -5.77
N ALA A 135 14.95 14.82 -4.72
CA ALA A 135 13.97 15.79 -4.26
C ALA A 135 13.64 16.72 -5.42
N ALA A 136 12.35 16.99 -5.64
CA ALA A 136 11.95 17.99 -6.64
C ALA A 136 12.57 19.34 -6.25
N PRO A 137 13.11 20.11 -7.21
CA PRO A 137 13.69 21.43 -6.96
C PRO A 137 12.67 22.43 -6.43
#